data_AF-V7G1J0-F1
#
_entry.id   AF-V7G1J0-F1
#
_cell.length_a   1.000
_cell.length_b   1.000
_cell.length_c   1.000
_cell.angle_alpha   90.00
_cell.angle_beta   90.00
_cell.angle_gamma   90.00
#
_symmetry.space_group_name_H-M   'P 1'
#
loop_
_entity.id
_entity.type
_entity.pdbx_description
1 polymer ?
#
loop_
_entity_poly.entity_id
_entity_poly.type
_entity_poly.pdbx_seq_one_letter_code
_entity_poly.pdbx_strand_id
1 'polypeptide(L)' 'MMEIEADECRAALTLIRRTIEDHCPPGVLPSEEAVNGLYGPGLMDEAEALAAAIVATIDQMQLRVMVKPPSPSIK' A
#
# COMPACT_ATOMS: atom_id res chain seq x y z
N MET A 1 1.45 -25.18 15.49
CA MET A 1 1.85 -24.14 14.52
C MET A 1 0.81 -24.17 13.42
N MET A 2 0.19 -23.04 13.08
CA MET A 2 -0.71 -22.99 11.94
C MET A 2 0.18 -22.96 10.70
N GLU A 3 0.20 -24.05 9.95
CA GLU A 3 0.84 -24.08 8.63
C GLU A 3 -0.09 -23.28 7.72
N ILE A 4 0.35 -22.10 7.27
CA ILE A 4 -0.41 -21.36 6.26
C ILE A 4 0.06 -21.87 4.91
N GLU A 5 -0.88 -22.45 4.15
CA GLU A 5 -0.58 -22.95 2.82
C GLU A 5 -0.21 -21.78 1.90
N ALA A 6 0.72 -21.99 0.97
CA ALA A 6 1.19 -20.93 0.07
C ALA A 6 0.05 -20.30 -0.75
N ASP A 7 -0.97 -21.09 -1.11
CA ASP A 7 -2.18 -20.61 -1.79
C ASP A 7 -3.05 -19.70 -0.91
N GLU A 8 -3.16 -19.98 0.38
CA GLU A 8 -3.89 -19.12 1.32
C GLU A 8 -3.16 -17.78 1.50
N CYS A 9 -1.83 -17.81 1.59
CA CYS A 9 -1.01 -16.60 1.59
C CYS A 9 -1.21 -15.77 0.31
N ARG A 10 -1.22 -16.41 -0.87
CA ARG A 10 -1.47 -15.73 -2.15
C ARG A 10 -2.83 -15.05 -2.20
N ALA A 11 -3.86 -15.76 -1.76
CA ALA A 11 -5.22 -15.22 -1.70
C ALA A 11 -5.29 -14.02 -0.75
N ALA A 12 -4.64 -14.10 0.42
CA ALA A 12 -4.56 -13.01 1.38
C ALA A 12 -3.84 -11.78 0.82
N LEU A 13 -2.66 -11.97 0.20
CA LEU A 13 -1.90 -10.87 -0.43
C LEU A 13 -2.68 -10.22 -1.57
N THR A 14 -3.35 -11.02 -2.41
CA THR A 14 -4.23 -10.52 -3.48
C THR A 14 -5.35 -9.64 -2.93
N LEU A 15 -5.96 -10.04 -1.81
CA LEU A 15 -7.02 -9.24 -1.16
C LEU A 15 -6.48 -7.90 -0.66
N ILE A 16 -5.32 -7.91 -0.01
CA ILE A 16 -4.67 -6.68 0.49
C ILE A 16 -4.30 -5.77 -0.68
N ARG A 17 -3.69 -6.32 -1.74
CA ARG A 17 -3.33 -5.59 -2.94
C ARG A 17 -4.51 -4.85 -3.54
N ARG A 18 -5.63 -5.55 -3.78
CA ARG A 18 -6.86 -4.94 -4.31
C ARG A 18 -7.38 -3.84 -3.40
N THR A 19 -7.35 -4.08 -2.09
CA THR A 19 -7.79 -3.07 -1.12
C THR A 19 -6.95 -1.79 -1.22
N ILE A 20 -5.63 -1.91 -1.38
CA ILE A 20 -4.74 -0.76 -1.58
C ILE A 20 -5.04 -0.07 -2.92
N GLU A 21 -5.21 -0.84 -4.00
CA GLU A 21 -5.51 -0.30 -5.33
C GLU A 21 -6.87 0.45 -5.36
N ASP A 22 -7.87 -0.04 -4.63
CA ASP A 22 -9.21 0.55 -4.59
C ASP A 22 -9.33 1.77 -3.66
N HIS A 23 -8.55 1.82 -2.57
CA HIS A 23 -8.76 2.80 -1.49
C HIS A 23 -7.59 3.77 -1.26
N CYS A 24 -6.38 3.41 -1.68
CA CYS A 24 -5.21 4.24 -1.45
C CYS A 24 -4.95 5.18 -2.64
N PRO A 25 -4.21 6.28 -2.43
CA PRO A 25 -3.88 7.21 -3.51
C PRO A 25 -3.17 6.51 -4.68
N PRO A 26 -3.40 6.95 -5.93
CA PRO A 26 -2.73 6.35 -7.08
C PRO A 26 -1.22 6.49 -6.97
N GLY A 27 -0.50 5.42 -7.33
CA GLY A 27 0.97 5.39 -7.37
C GLY A 27 1.65 4.98 -6.06
N VAL A 28 0.92 4.68 -4.97
CA VAL A 28 1.52 4.17 -3.73
C VAL A 28 1.96 2.71 -3.82
N LEU A 29 1.29 1.91 -4.65
CA LEU A 29 1.65 0.53 -4.93
C LEU A 29 1.99 0.38 -6.42
N PRO A 30 3.22 -0.03 -6.77
CA PRO A 30 3.59 -0.32 -8.16
C PRO A 30 2.90 -1.58 -8.70
N SER A 31 2.91 -1.78 -10.02
CA SER A 31 2.36 -2.99 -10.66
C SER A 31 3.07 -4.25 -10.15
N GLU A 32 2.43 -5.41 -10.28
CA GLU A 32 3.03 -6.69 -9.86
C GLU A 32 4.40 -6.94 -10.51
N GLU A 33 4.54 -6.66 -11.80
CA GLU A 33 5.82 -6.79 -12.52
C GLU A 33 6.90 -5.89 -11.92
N ALA A 34 6.55 -4.66 -11.53
CA ALA A 34 7.47 -3.73 -10.89
C ALA A 34 7.79 -4.16 -9.44
N VAL A 35 6.81 -4.69 -8.69
CA VAL A 35 7.04 -5.29 -7.37
C VAL A 35 8.04 -6.44 -7.48
N ASN A 36 7.84 -7.34 -8.44
CA ASN A 36 8.74 -8.47 -8.67
C ASN A 36 10.16 -8.03 -9.03
N GLY A 37 10.31 -6.91 -9.75
CA GLY A 37 11.61 -6.34 -10.09
C GLY A 37 12.30 -5.58 -8.95
N LEU A 38 11.53 -5.01 -8.01
CA LEU A 38 12.04 -4.17 -6.92
C LEU A 38 12.28 -4.95 -5.63
N TYR A 39 11.36 -5.85 -5.27
CA TYR A 39 11.36 -6.62 -4.03
C TYR A 39 11.72 -8.08 -4.29
N GLY A 40 11.13 -8.67 -5.34
CA GLY A 40 11.28 -10.08 -5.66
C GLY A 40 9.92 -10.75 -5.87
N PRO A 41 9.90 -11.99 -6.42
CA PRO A 41 8.65 -12.70 -6.75
C PRO A 41 8.10 -13.55 -5.59
N GLY A 42 8.74 -13.55 -4.42
CA GLY A 42 8.33 -14.34 -3.26
C GLY A 42 7.16 -13.72 -2.48
N LEU A 43 6.48 -14.54 -1.67
CA LEU A 43 5.36 -14.07 -0.85
C LEU A 43 5.76 -12.98 0.14
N MET A 44 6.95 -13.10 0.73
CA MET A 44 7.48 -12.09 1.64
C MET A 44 7.88 -10.80 0.90
N ASP A 45 8.36 -10.92 -0.33
CA ASP A 45 8.74 -9.78 -1.15
C ASP A 45 7.50 -8.96 -1.54
N GLU A 46 6.42 -9.63 -1.95
CA GLU A 46 5.12 -8.98 -2.19
C GLU A 46 4.56 -8.36 -0.90
N ALA A 47 4.62 -9.09 0.22
CA ALA A 47 4.16 -8.57 1.51
C ALA A 47 4.93 -7.30 1.93
N GLU A 48 6.24 -7.24 1.69
CA GLU A 48 7.07 -6.07 1.95
C GLU A 48 6.63 -4.88 1.08
N ALA A 49 6.34 -5.10 -0.20
CA ALA A 49 5.83 -4.07 -1.10
C ALA A 49 4.47 -3.52 -0.65
N LEU A 50 3.55 -4.40 -0.22
CA LEU A 50 2.25 -3.99 0.32
C LEU A 50 2.41 -3.19 1.62
N ALA A 51 3.31 -3.61 2.51
CA ALA A 51 3.59 -2.88 3.74
C ALA A 51 4.15 -1.48 3.45
N ALA A 52 5.08 -1.36 2.50
CA ALA A 52 5.62 -0.07 2.07
C ALA A 52 4.54 0.85 1.50
N ALA A 53 3.61 0.31 0.69
CA ALA A 53 2.50 1.07 0.12
C ALA A 53 1.52 1.60 1.20
N ILE A 54 1.25 0.81 2.24
CA ILE A 54 0.42 1.24 3.38
C ILE A 54 1.10 2.39 4.14
N VAL A 55 2.40 2.26 4.43
CA VAL A 55 3.16 3.33 5.10
C VAL A 55 3.18 4.61 4.27
N ALA A 56 3.47 4.50 2.97
CA ALA A 56 3.45 5.64 2.06
C ALA A 56 2.07 6.32 2.00
N THR A 57 0.99 5.54 2.06
CA THR A 57 -0.37 6.06 2.14
C THR A 57 -0.61 6.87 3.42
N ILE A 58 -0.18 6.33 4.56
CA ILE A 58 -0.31 7.01 5.86
C ILE A 58 0.48 8.33 5.86
N ASP A 59 1.71 8.32 5.37
CA ASP A 59 2.54 9.53 5.28
C ASP A 59 1.88 10.61 4.42
N GLN A 60 1.31 10.23 3.27
CA GLN A 60 0.54 11.18 2.44
C GLN A 60 -0.68 11.73 3.16
N MET A 61 -1.40 10.91 3.94
CA MET A 61 -2.55 11.36 4.72
C MET A 61 -2.12 12.35 5.83
N GLN A 62 -1.04 12.05 6.56
CA GLN A 62 -0.52 12.94 7.60
C GLN A 62 -0.08 14.29 7.00
N LEU A 63 0.60 14.27 5.86
CA LEU A 63 0.99 15.49 5.14
C LEU A 63 -0.23 16.33 4.76
N ARG A 64 -1.32 15.74 4.26
CA ARG A 64 -2.55 16.45 3.90
C ARG A 64 -3.23 17.12 5.09
N VAL A 65 -3.22 16.48 6.26
CA VAL A 65 -3.81 17.04 7.49
C VAL A 65 -2.98 18.21 8.02
N MET A 66 -1.66 18.19 7.82
CA MET A 66 -0.75 19.25 8.28
C MET A 66 -0.78 20.51 7.39
N VAL A 67 -1.35 20.46 6.17
CA VAL A 67 -1.56 21.67 5.37
C VAL A 67 -2.69 22.49 5.99
N LYS A 68 -2.33 23.51 6.78
CA LYS A 68 -3.28 24.47 7.37
C LYS A 68 -4.26 24.96 6.29
N PRO A 69 -5.59 24.89 6.50
CA PRO A 69 -6.53 25.43 5.53
C PRO A 69 -6.22 26.91 5.30
N PRO A 70 -6.33 27.42 4.05
CA PRO A 70 -6.08 28.82 3.77
C PRO A 70 -6.95 29.66 4.72
N SER A 71 -6.34 30.65 5.38
CA SER A 71 -7.09 31.55 6.26
C SER A 71 -8.33 32.04 5.52
N PRO A 72 -9.52 31.97 6.13
CA PRO A 72 -10.72 32.49 5.50
C PRO A 72 -10.45 33.94 5.12
N SER A 73 -10.63 34.29 3.85
CA SER A 73 -10.48 35.65 3.38
C SER A 73 -11.48 36.52 4.15
N ILE A 74 -10.98 37.31 5.09
CA ILE A 74 -11.77 38.33 5.78
C ILE A 74 -12.09 39.38 4.73
N LYS A 75 -13.39 39.57 4.47
CA LYS A 75 -13.92 40.59 3.55
C LYS A 75 -14.51 41.73 4.37
#